data_AF-A0A8T2FJQ9-F1
#
_entry.id   AF-A0A8T2FJQ9-F1
#
_cell.length_a   1.000
_cell.length_b   1.000
_cell.length_c   1.000
_cell.angle_alpha   90.00
_cell.angle_beta   90.00
_cell.angle_gamma   90.00
#
_symmetry.space_group_name_H-M   'P 1'
#
loop_
_entity.id
_entity.type
_entity.pdbx_description
1 polymer ?
#
loop_
_entity_poly.entity_id
_entity_poly.type
_entity_poly.pdbx_seq_one_letter_code
_entity_poly.pdbx_strand_id
1 'polypeptide(L)'
;MQVNSDSLVMKTLDRKTLWEMQTPQVIKPELLKKGFELVKSEGLEVTNDVSNVEYLKHPVYVSQGSYTNIKVTTPDDLLLAERILSEDS
;
A
#
# COMPACT_ATOMS: atom_id res chain seq x y z
N MET A 1 -5.69 10.19 -11.23
CA MET A 1 -5.25 10.41 -12.62
C MET A 1 -4.00 9.57 -12.83
N GLN A 2 -3.77 9.06 -14.05
CA GLN A 2 -2.42 8.64 -14.45
C GLN A 2 -1.74 9.83 -15.13
N VAL A 3 -0.50 10.11 -14.73
CA VAL A 3 0.31 11.24 -15.20
C VAL A 3 1.64 10.69 -15.71
N ASN A 4 2.21 11.26 -16.77
CA ASN A 4 3.52 10.86 -17.30
C ASN A 4 4.68 11.63 -16.63
N SER A 5 5.92 11.38 -17.06
CA SER A 5 7.11 12.05 -16.54
C SER A 5 7.10 13.58 -16.73
N ASP A 6 6.38 14.08 -17.73
CA ASP A 6 6.28 15.51 -18.06
C ASP A 6 5.13 16.20 -17.30
N SER A 7 4.57 15.54 -16.28
CA SER A 7 3.43 16.03 -15.49
C SER A 7 2.13 16.23 -16.30
N LEU A 8 1.99 15.56 -17.45
CA LEU A 8 0.78 15.61 -18.27
C LEU A 8 -0.20 14.50 -17.88
N VAL A 9 -1.48 14.87 -17.75
CA VAL A 9 -2.56 13.92 -17.48
C VAL A 9 -2.79 13.00 -18.69
N MET A 10 -2.59 11.70 -18.49
CA MET A 10 -2.77 10.67 -19.53
C MET A 10 -4.17 10.07 -19.52
N LYS A 11 -4.73 9.81 -18.34
CA LYS A 11 -6.11 9.32 -18.19
C LYS A 11 -6.68 9.52 -16.79
N THR A 12 -8.00 9.58 -16.73
CA THR A 12 -8.76 9.39 -15.49
C THR A 12 -8.89 7.90 -15.20
N LEU A 13 -8.56 7.47 -13.98
CA LEU A 13 -8.73 6.09 -13.55
C LEU A 13 -10.14 5.90 -12.94
N ASP A 14 -10.74 4.73 -13.13
CA ASP A 14 -11.99 4.38 -12.44
C ASP A 14 -11.71 4.18 -10.95
N ARG A 15 -12.25 5.07 -10.11
CA ARG A 15 -12.03 5.02 -8.66
C ARG A 15 -12.72 3.82 -7.99
N LYS A 16 -13.71 3.19 -8.64
CA LYS A 16 -14.42 2.04 -8.06
C LYS A 16 -13.54 0.81 -7.87
N THR A 17 -12.43 0.73 -8.61
CA THR A 17 -11.49 -0.39 -8.57
C THR A 17 -10.16 -0.03 -7.90
N LEU A 18 -10.04 1.16 -7.32
CA LEU A 18 -8.81 1.63 -6.70
C LEU A 18 -8.95 1.69 -5.19
N TRP A 19 -7.93 1.20 -4.51
CA TRP A 19 -7.83 1.19 -3.05
C TRP A 19 -6.48 1.72 -2.64
N GLU A 20 -6.45 2.46 -1.53
CA GLU A 20 -5.21 2.85 -0.87
C GLU A 20 -4.72 1.70 0.00
N MET A 21 -3.47 1.32 -0.17
CA MET A 21 -2.85 0.26 0.62
C MET A 21 -2.44 0.80 1.99
N GLN A 22 -2.87 0.13 3.05
CA GLN A 22 -2.53 0.46 4.44
C GLN A 22 -1.84 -0.74 5.14
N THR A 23 -1.45 -0.54 6.41
CA THR A 23 -1.00 -1.58 7.34
C THR A 23 -1.97 -1.69 8.52
N PRO A 24 -2.05 -2.81 9.25
CA PRO A 24 -1.25 -4.03 9.12
C PRO A 24 -1.56 -4.82 7.84
N GLN A 25 -0.53 -5.47 7.30
CA GLN A 25 -0.66 -6.48 6.24
C GLN A 25 -0.39 -7.85 6.86
N VAL A 26 -1.36 -8.76 6.77
CA VAL A 26 -1.28 -10.08 7.44
C VAL A 26 -0.94 -11.16 6.41
N ILE A 27 0.28 -11.65 6.44
CA ILE A 27 0.81 -12.63 5.48
C ILE A 27 1.45 -13.79 6.22
N LYS A 28 1.27 -15.00 5.70
CA LYS A 28 1.92 -16.19 6.26
C LYS A 28 3.45 -16.11 6.05
N PRO A 29 4.28 -16.37 7.09
CA PRO A 29 5.72 -16.23 6.99
C PRO A 29 6.35 -17.00 5.82
N GLU A 30 5.85 -18.19 5.50
CA GLU A 30 6.34 -19.01 4.40
C GLU A 30 6.06 -18.41 3.02
N LEU A 31 4.93 -17.71 2.85
CA LEU A 31 4.61 -17.01 1.60
C LEU A 31 5.51 -15.79 1.45
N LEU A 32 5.68 -15.02 2.52
CA LEU A 32 6.54 -13.83 2.52
C LEU A 32 7.99 -14.19 2.14
N LYS A 33 8.52 -15.27 2.73
CA LYS A 33 9.87 -15.76 2.45
C LYS A 33 10.02 -16.19 0.99
N LYS A 34 9.09 -16.99 0.47
CA LYS A 34 9.11 -17.44 -0.93
C LYS A 34 9.02 -16.27 -1.91
N GLY A 35 8.23 -15.25 -1.59
CA GLY A 35 8.14 -14.03 -2.37
C GLY A 35 9.50 -13.35 -2.48
N PHE A 36 10.17 -13.12 -1.34
CA PHE A 36 11.47 -12.47 -1.34
C PHE A 36 12.55 -13.27 -2.08
N GLU A 37 12.52 -14.60 -2.00
CA GLU A 37 13.41 -15.47 -2.77
C GLU A 37 13.19 -15.30 -4.28
N LEU A 38 11.93 -15.28 -4.72
CA LEU A 38 11.55 -15.07 -6.13
C LEU A 38 11.98 -13.68 -6.61
N VAL A 39 11.58 -12.64 -5.89
CA VAL A 39 11.90 -11.22 -6.17
C VAL A 39 13.40 -11.04 -6.34
N LYS A 40 14.20 -11.62 -5.45
CA LYS A 40 15.67 -11.56 -5.54
C LYS A 40 16.21 -12.33 -6.74
N SER A 41 15.68 -13.52 -7.04
CA SER A 41 16.15 -14.33 -8.16
C SER A 41 15.83 -13.73 -9.52
N GLU A 42 14.72 -13.00 -9.63
CA GLU A 42 14.24 -12.41 -10.87
C GLU A 42 14.56 -10.91 -11.00
N GLY A 43 15.17 -10.31 -9.97
CA GLY A 43 15.52 -8.88 -9.97
C GLY A 43 14.30 -7.96 -10.00
N LEU A 44 13.21 -8.36 -9.36
CA LEU A 44 11.95 -7.62 -9.32
C LEU A 44 12.00 -6.51 -8.26
N GLU A 45 11.21 -5.46 -8.48
CA GLU A 45 11.01 -4.39 -7.50
C GLU A 45 9.66 -4.55 -6.79
N VAL A 46 9.67 -4.42 -5.46
CA VAL A 46 8.48 -4.50 -4.60
C VAL A 46 8.44 -3.31 -3.66
N THR A 47 7.23 -2.87 -3.31
CA THR A 47 7.02 -1.68 -2.47
C THR A 47 6.44 -2.00 -1.09
N ASN A 48 5.81 -3.16 -0.94
CA ASN A 48 5.18 -3.64 0.28
C ASN A 48 5.07 -5.18 0.26
N ASP A 49 4.61 -5.76 1.37
CA ASP A 49 4.54 -7.22 1.52
C ASP A 49 3.49 -7.86 0.61
N VAL A 50 2.40 -7.16 0.28
CA VAL A 50 1.41 -7.62 -0.71
C VAL A 50 2.04 -7.73 -2.10
N SER A 51 2.72 -6.67 -2.57
CA SER A 51 3.39 -6.67 -3.87
C SER A 51 4.47 -7.76 -3.98
N ASN A 52 5.07 -8.14 -2.85
CA ASN A 52 6.00 -9.27 -2.78
C ASN A 52 5.31 -10.62 -3.05
N VAL A 53 4.15 -10.87 -2.42
CA VAL A 53 3.44 -12.15 -2.59
C VAL A 53 2.57 -12.21 -3.86
N GLU A 54 2.25 -11.07 -4.49
CA GLU A 54 1.54 -11.02 -5.78
C GLU A 54 2.28 -11.79 -6.89
N TYR A 55 3.61 -11.73 -6.92
CA TYR A 55 4.43 -12.48 -7.87
C TYR A 55 4.29 -14.00 -7.73
N LEU A 56 3.91 -14.49 -6.55
CA LEU A 56 3.60 -15.91 -6.31
C LEU A 56 2.23 -16.33 -6.87
N LYS A 57 1.46 -15.40 -7.47
CA LYS A 57 0.08 -15.59 -7.93
C LYS A 57 -0.85 -16.07 -6.81
N HIS A 58 -0.51 -15.74 -5.57
CA HIS A 58 -1.35 -16.06 -4.42
C HIS A 58 -2.45 -14.98 -4.29
N PRO A 59 -3.72 -15.35 -4.11
CA PRO A 59 -4.78 -14.36 -3.95
C PRO A 59 -4.60 -13.60 -2.63
N VAL A 60 -4.78 -12.28 -2.68
CA VAL A 60 -4.77 -11.39 -1.51
C VAL A 60 -6.14 -10.74 -1.38
N TYR A 61 -6.67 -10.74 -0.16
CA TYR A 61 -7.95 -10.13 0.16
C TYR A 61 -7.74 -8.73 0.74
N VAL A 62 -8.58 -7.79 0.32
CA VAL A 62 -8.62 -6.44 0.89
C VAL A 62 -9.68 -6.41 2.00
N SER A 63 -9.30 -5.90 3.16
CA SER A 63 -10.23 -5.55 4.23
C SER A 63 -10.41 -4.04 4.27
N GLN A 64 -11.60 -3.57 4.63
CA GLN A 64 -11.84 -2.14 4.81
C GLN A 64 -11.01 -1.63 5.99
N GLY A 65 -10.22 -0.58 5.73
CA GLY A 65 -9.43 0.14 6.73
C GLY A 65 -10.13 1.40 7.23
N SER A 66 -9.53 2.06 8.22
CA SER A 66 -9.97 3.39 8.66
C SER A 66 -9.25 4.49 7.88
N TYR A 67 -9.98 5.57 7.57
CA TYR A 67 -9.37 6.79 7.04
C TYR A 67 -8.42 7.47 8.04
N THR A 68 -8.58 7.18 9.34
CA THR A 68 -7.71 7.70 10.39
C THR A 68 -6.39 6.94 10.53
N ASN A 69 -6.23 5.81 9.84
CA ASN A 69 -4.99 5.03 9.81
C ASN A 69 -3.99 5.63 8.81
N ILE A 70 -3.63 6.89 9.06
CA ILE A 70 -2.78 7.66 8.17
C ILE A 70 -1.31 7.23 8.31
N LYS A 71 -0.57 7.37 7.21
CA LYS A 71 0.89 7.33 7.25
C LYS A 71 1.41 8.74 7.47
N VAL A 72 2.09 8.98 8.59
CA VAL A 72 2.78 10.25 8.85
C VAL A 72 4.04 10.32 7.99
N THR A 73 4.06 11.23 7.01
CA THR A 73 5.15 11.38 6.03
C THR A 73 5.68 12.80 5.91
N THR A 74 4.91 13.79 6.36
CA THR A 74 5.23 15.21 6.35
C THR A 74 5.07 15.81 7.75
N PRO A 75 5.68 16.98 8.03
CA PRO A 75 5.46 17.67 9.30
C PRO A 75 4.00 18.03 9.57
N ASP A 76 3.23 18.38 8.53
CA ASP A 76 1.81 18.74 8.67
C ASP A 76 0.94 17.55 9.09
N ASP A 77 1.35 16.32 8.75
CA ASP A 77 0.65 15.09 9.16
C ASP A 77 0.65 14.91 10.69
N LEU A 78 1.60 15.49 11.41
CA LEU A 78 1.67 15.40 12.88
C LEU A 78 0.47 16.08 13.54
N LEU A 79 0.11 17.28 13.06
CA LEU A 79 -1.03 18.02 13.58
C LEU A 79 -2.33 17.24 13.36
N LEU A 80 -2.46 16.59 12.21
CA LEU A 80 -3.61 15.74 11.92
C LEU A 80 -3.63 14.48 12.81
N ALA A 81 -2.49 13.80 12.96
CA ALA A 81 -2.37 12.61 13.80
C ALA A 81 -2.73 12.90 15.26
N GLU A 82 -2.25 14.01 15.82
CA GLU A 82 -2.57 14.45 17.18
C GLU A 82 -4.08 14.67 17.35
N ARG A 83 -4.74 15.30 16.36
CA ARG A 83 -6.18 15.51 16.40
C ARG A 83 -6.97 14.21 16.35
N ILE A 84 -6.62 13.31 15.44
CA ILE A 84 -7.23 11.97 15.33
C ILE A 84 -7.18 11.26 16.69
N LEU A 85 -6.00 11.20 17.31
CA LEU A 85 -5.82 10.51 18.59
C LEU A 85 -6.62 11.16 19.74
N SER A 86 -6.80 12.48 19.71
CA SER A 86 -7.56 13.20 20.73
C SER A 86 -9.08 13.01 20.63
N GLU A 87 -9.61 12.72 19.44
CA GLU A 87 -11.04 12.46 19.22
C GLU A 87 -11.45 11.02 19.57
N ASP A 88 -10.51 10.08 19.51
CA ASP A 88 -10.70 8.67 19.89
C ASP A 88 -10.63 8.43 21.43
N SER A 89 -10.44 9.49 22.23
CA SER A 89 -10.27 9.46 23.70
C SER A 89 -11.54 9.74 24.50
#